data_AF-A0A0T1XP12-F1
#
_entry.id   AF-A0A0T1XP12-F1
#
_cell.length_a   1.000
_cell.length_b   1.000
_cell.length_c   1.000
_cell.angle_alpha   90.00
_cell.angle_beta   90.00
_cell.angle_gamma   90.00
#
_symmetry.space_group_name_H-M   'P 1'
#
loop_
_entity.id
_entity.type
_entity.pdbx_description
1 polymer ?
#
loop_
_entity_poly.entity_id
_entity_poly.type
_entity_poly.pdbx_seq_one_letter_code
_entity_poly.pdbx_strand_id
1 'polypeptide(L)'
;MRVELGHCLDLHVSVLKPPFVVGLEEHGPSGKGANAGTALVKHPDVDLVTFTGSVATGTRIMQMAAENLTRVNRELGGNAPAIVLADADLDLAAKAIHASRVINTGQVCNCAERLYVDESVHDAFVAKLKVLFKQTRWGDPSETDDLDMGPLINRAASTRSRQPCARQPKRAPAS
;
A
#
# COMPACT_ATOMS: atom_id res chain seq x y z
N MET A 1 -6.47 25.48 -23.02
CA MET A 1 -6.76 26.47 -21.97
C MET A 1 -5.46 26.71 -21.19
N ARG A 2 -4.84 27.89 -21.31
CA ARG A 2 -3.65 28.23 -20.52
C ARG A 2 -4.12 28.61 -19.12
N VAL A 3 -3.74 27.83 -18.12
CA VAL A 3 -3.80 28.25 -16.72
C VAL A 3 -2.35 28.52 -16.32
N GLU A 4 -1.99 29.78 -16.16
CA GLU A 4 -0.71 30.15 -15.57
C GLU A 4 -0.76 29.85 -14.07
N LEU A 5 0.05 28.90 -13.62
CA LEU A 5 0.32 28.67 -12.21
C LEU A 5 1.78 29.02 -11.98
N GLY A 6 1.98 30.01 -11.10
CA GLY A 6 3.28 30.51 -10.69
C GLY A 6 4.19 29.39 -10.18
N HIS A 7 5.47 29.59 -10.50
CA HIS A 7 6.63 28.76 -10.20
C HIS A 7 6.56 27.89 -8.94
N CYS A 8 7.05 26.65 -9.11
CA CYS A 8 7.36 25.62 -8.11
C CYS A 8 6.33 24.47 -8.00
N LEU A 9 6.12 23.74 -9.09
CA LEU A 9 5.73 22.33 -9.05
C LEU A 9 6.20 21.70 -10.38
N ASP A 10 7.17 20.79 -10.32
CA ASP A 10 7.46 19.89 -11.44
C ASP A 10 6.29 18.90 -11.56
N LEU A 11 5.20 19.39 -12.16
CA LEU A 11 4.11 18.56 -12.64
C LEU A 11 4.55 18.03 -14.00
N HIS A 12 4.83 16.73 -14.07
CA HIS A 12 5.05 16.06 -15.35
C HIS A 12 3.72 16.08 -16.13
N VAL A 13 3.50 17.13 -16.93
CA VAL A 13 2.33 17.25 -17.80
C VAL A 13 2.56 16.38 -19.03
N SER A 14 2.08 15.15 -18.98
CA SER A 14 1.94 14.32 -20.17
C SER A 14 0.84 14.91 -21.05
N VAL A 15 1.14 15.15 -22.33
CA VAL A 15 0.16 15.60 -23.34
C VAL A 15 -0.91 14.52 -23.52
N LEU A 16 -2.14 14.79 -23.05
CA LEU A 16 -3.27 13.88 -23.19
C LEU A 16 -4.04 14.17 -24.50
N LYS A 17 -3.81 13.34 -25.51
CA LYS A 17 -4.76 13.16 -26.62
C LYS A 17 -5.97 12.37 -26.11
N PRO A 18 -7.20 12.60 -26.62
CA PRO A 18 -8.37 11.83 -26.21
C PRO A 18 -8.13 10.30 -26.31
N PRO A 19 -8.69 9.51 -25.38
CA PRO A 19 -9.53 9.93 -24.25
C PRO A 19 -8.74 10.56 -23.08
N PHE A 20 -9.33 11.53 -22.38
CA PHE A 20 -8.70 12.26 -21.27
C PHE A 20 -8.66 11.38 -20.01
N VAL A 21 -7.45 10.96 -19.62
CA VAL A 21 -7.20 10.08 -18.46
C VAL A 21 -6.53 10.85 -17.34
N VAL A 22 -7.09 10.81 -16.14
CA VAL A 22 -6.49 11.44 -14.95
C VAL A 22 -6.04 10.37 -13.96
N GLY A 23 -4.78 10.47 -13.53
CA GLY A 23 -4.21 9.67 -12.44
C GLY A 23 -4.27 10.41 -11.10
N LEU A 24 -4.80 9.75 -10.07
CA LEU A 24 -4.85 10.26 -8.70
C LEU A 24 -4.12 9.29 -7.77
N GLU A 25 -3.20 9.83 -6.98
CA GLU A 25 -2.47 9.08 -5.94
C GLU A 25 -2.65 9.75 -4.58
N GLU A 26 -2.74 8.95 -3.52
CA GLU A 26 -2.85 9.45 -2.16
C GLU A 26 -1.46 9.76 -1.57
N HIS A 27 -1.03 11.03 -1.60
CA HIS A 27 0.26 11.49 -1.01
C HIS A 27 0.09 12.63 0.01
N GLY A 28 1.06 12.74 0.93
CA GLY A 28 1.10 13.58 2.15
C GLY A 28 1.08 15.12 1.96
N PRO A 29 1.55 15.91 2.94
CA PRO A 29 1.05 17.26 3.28
C PRO A 29 1.22 18.37 2.21
N SER A 30 1.90 18.09 1.11
CA SER A 30 2.09 19.03 0.00
C SER A 30 1.01 18.82 -1.08
N GLY A 31 -0.25 19.10 -0.76
CA GLY A 31 -1.28 19.15 -1.79
C GLY A 31 -2.68 19.17 -1.23
N LYS A 32 -3.46 20.18 -1.60
CA LYS A 32 -4.90 20.29 -1.31
C LYS A 32 -5.69 19.25 -2.13
N GLY A 33 -5.38 17.95 -1.97
CA GLY A 33 -5.90 16.84 -2.76
C GLY A 33 -7.42 16.72 -2.74
N ALA A 34 -8.07 17.18 -1.66
CA ALA A 34 -9.52 17.24 -1.58
C ALA A 34 -10.14 18.17 -2.65
N ASN A 35 -9.54 19.33 -2.93
CA ASN A 35 -10.13 20.32 -3.83
C ASN A 35 -9.76 20.05 -5.30
N ALA A 36 -8.49 19.74 -5.57
CA ALA A 36 -8.04 19.43 -6.92
C ALA A 36 -8.58 18.07 -7.40
N GLY A 37 -8.54 17.04 -6.54
CA GLY A 37 -9.05 15.71 -6.88
C GLY A 37 -10.55 15.71 -7.13
N THR A 38 -11.33 16.42 -6.32
CA THR A 38 -12.78 16.57 -6.54
C THR A 38 -13.09 17.26 -7.87
N ALA A 39 -12.40 18.37 -8.17
CA ALA A 39 -12.58 19.08 -9.42
C ALA A 39 -12.26 18.21 -10.65
N LEU A 40 -11.20 17.40 -10.56
CA LEU A 40 -10.83 16.46 -11.62
C LEU A 40 -11.86 15.34 -11.80
N VAL A 41 -12.31 14.71 -10.71
CA VAL A 41 -13.28 13.60 -10.80
C VAL A 41 -14.65 14.08 -11.34
N LYS A 42 -15.04 15.33 -11.04
CA LYS A 42 -16.30 15.92 -11.47
C LYS A 42 -16.23 16.63 -12.83
N HIS A 43 -15.06 16.69 -13.47
CA HIS A 43 -14.94 17.42 -14.72
C HIS A 43 -15.65 16.68 -15.86
N PRO A 44 -16.53 17.33 -16.64
CA PRO A 44 -17.34 16.65 -17.66
C PRO A 44 -16.51 16.04 -18.80
N ASP A 45 -15.33 16.61 -19.07
CA ASP A 45 -14.43 16.11 -20.13
C ASP A 45 -13.52 14.95 -19.69
N VAL A 46 -13.69 14.39 -18.48
CA VAL A 46 -12.89 13.26 -17.99
C VAL A 46 -13.55 11.95 -18.36
N ASP A 47 -12.86 11.17 -19.20
CA ASP A 47 -13.33 9.88 -19.71
C ASP A 47 -12.98 8.70 -18.79
N LEU A 48 -11.93 8.85 -17.99
CA LEU A 48 -11.39 7.82 -17.09
C LEU A 48 -10.62 8.46 -15.92
N VAL A 49 -10.97 8.03 -14.71
CA VAL A 49 -10.19 8.25 -13.49
C VAL A 49 -9.47 6.96 -13.12
N THR A 50 -8.14 7.00 -12.99
CA THR A 50 -7.36 5.91 -12.37
C THR A 50 -6.88 6.35 -11.01
N PHE A 51 -7.13 5.53 -9.98
CA PHE A 51 -6.82 5.86 -8.60
C PHE A 51 -6.12 4.71 -7.88
N THR A 52 -5.03 5.02 -7.18
CA THR A 52 -4.34 4.09 -6.27
C THR A 52 -4.29 4.69 -4.87
N GLY A 53 -4.78 3.97 -3.87
CA GLY A 53 -4.80 4.45 -2.49
C GLY A 53 -5.77 3.68 -1.60
N SER A 54 -6.36 4.36 -0.62
CA SER A 54 -7.25 3.70 0.34
C SER A 54 -8.64 3.38 -0.22
N VAL A 55 -9.26 2.31 0.29
CA VAL A 55 -10.66 1.94 -0.01
C VAL A 55 -11.63 3.10 0.26
N ALA A 56 -11.43 3.83 1.36
CA ALA A 56 -12.28 4.96 1.73
C ALA A 56 -12.24 6.08 0.68
N THR A 57 -11.05 6.47 0.22
CA THR A 57 -10.90 7.49 -0.83
C THR A 57 -11.39 6.98 -2.19
N GLY A 58 -11.06 5.74 -2.56
CA GLY A 58 -11.55 5.13 -3.80
C GLY A 58 -13.08 4.98 -3.87
N THR A 59 -13.74 4.83 -2.71
CA THR A 59 -15.20 4.82 -2.60
C THR A 59 -15.78 6.21 -2.89
N ARG A 60 -15.19 7.26 -2.28
CA ARG A 60 -15.60 8.65 -2.52
C ARG A 60 -15.40 9.07 -3.97
N ILE A 61 -14.29 8.67 -4.59
CA ILE A 61 -14.03 8.93 -6.01
C ILE A 61 -15.12 8.29 -6.88
N MET A 62 -15.49 7.04 -6.61
CA MET A 62 -16.56 6.37 -7.35
C MET A 62 -17.92 7.07 -7.18
N GLN A 63 -18.23 7.55 -5.97
CA GLN A 63 -19.47 8.31 -5.71
C GLN A 63 -19.52 9.61 -6.53
N MET A 64 -18.42 10.35 -6.60
CA MET A 64 -18.36 11.60 -7.37
C MET A 64 -18.35 11.34 -8.88
N ALA A 65 -17.63 10.32 -9.35
CA ALA A 65 -17.55 9.97 -10.77
C ALA A 65 -18.91 9.54 -11.35
N ALA A 66 -19.82 9.04 -10.50
CA ALA A 66 -21.17 8.65 -10.91
C ALA A 66 -22.01 9.83 -11.43
N GLU A 67 -21.71 11.07 -11.03
CA GLU A 67 -22.41 12.28 -11.51
C GLU A 67 -22.29 12.45 -13.04
N ASN A 68 -21.15 12.04 -13.62
CA ASN A 68 -20.86 12.14 -15.06
C ASN A 68 -20.79 10.77 -15.75
N LEU A 69 -21.07 9.67 -15.04
CA LEU A 69 -20.83 8.29 -15.49
C LEU A 69 -19.37 8.05 -15.94
N THR A 70 -18.42 8.77 -15.33
CA THR A 70 -16.99 8.64 -15.63
C THR A 70 -16.49 7.26 -15.20
N ARG A 71 -15.72 6.59 -16.08
CA ARG A 71 -15.11 5.30 -15.76
C ARG A 71 -14.08 5.45 -14.65
N VAL A 72 -13.99 4.45 -13.75
CA VAL A 72 -13.02 4.48 -12.65
C VAL A 72 -12.25 3.17 -12.58
N ASN A 73 -10.91 3.23 -12.72
CA ASN A 73 -9.99 2.14 -12.40
C ASN A 73 -9.40 2.36 -11.00
N ARG A 74 -9.33 1.33 -10.15
CA ARG A 74 -8.98 1.48 -8.73
C ARG A 74 -8.11 0.35 -8.21
N GLU A 75 -6.99 0.73 -7.60
CA GLU A 75 -6.10 -0.17 -6.88
C GLU A 75 -6.10 0.21 -5.39
N LEU A 76 -6.82 -0.53 -4.57
CA LEU A 76 -7.23 -0.07 -3.23
C LEU A 76 -6.42 -0.68 -2.07
N GLY A 77 -5.18 -1.08 -2.37
CA GLY A 77 -4.34 -1.86 -1.47
C GLY A 77 -4.93 -3.25 -1.19
N GLY A 78 -4.28 -3.99 -0.29
CA GLY A 78 -4.70 -5.32 0.09
C GLY A 78 -4.04 -5.74 1.38
N ASN A 79 -4.48 -6.89 1.90
CA ASN A 79 -3.77 -7.59 2.95
C ASN A 79 -3.56 -9.00 2.40
N ALA A 80 -2.45 -9.16 1.67
CA ALA A 80 -2.20 -10.33 0.85
C ALA A 80 -1.98 -11.57 1.76
N PRO A 81 -2.68 -12.68 1.50
CA PRO A 81 -2.45 -13.93 2.20
C PRO A 81 -1.23 -14.66 1.63
N ALA A 82 -0.49 -15.34 2.49
CA ALA A 82 0.48 -16.36 2.13
C ALA A 82 0.12 -17.67 2.84
N ILE A 83 0.11 -18.77 2.08
CA ILE A 83 -0.28 -20.09 2.56
C ILE A 83 0.95 -21.01 2.47
N VAL A 84 1.31 -21.65 3.58
CA VAL A 84 2.45 -22.57 3.69
C VAL A 84 1.92 -23.94 4.07
N LEU A 85 1.99 -24.89 3.14
CA LEU A 85 1.54 -26.27 3.33
C LEU A 85 2.65 -27.14 3.92
N ALA A 86 2.29 -28.34 4.41
CA ALA A 86 3.21 -29.25 5.08
C ALA A 86 4.39 -29.71 4.21
N ASP A 87 4.21 -29.75 2.89
CA ASP A 87 5.20 -30.16 1.89
C ASP A 87 6.00 -28.99 1.30
N ALA A 88 5.77 -27.76 1.76
CA ALA A 88 6.47 -26.58 1.29
C ALA A 88 7.95 -26.58 1.73
N ASP A 89 8.82 -26.02 0.89
CA ASP A 89 10.16 -25.64 1.31
C ASP A 89 10.06 -24.47 2.32
N LEU A 90 10.21 -24.80 3.60
CA LEU A 90 10.04 -23.85 4.70
C LEU A 90 11.11 -22.76 4.71
N ASP A 91 12.32 -23.04 4.23
CA ASP A 91 13.40 -22.06 4.19
C ASP A 91 13.19 -21.05 3.06
N LEU A 92 12.80 -21.54 1.88
CA LEU A 92 12.41 -20.67 0.77
C LEU A 92 11.19 -19.81 1.14
N ALA A 93 10.14 -20.44 1.70
CA ALA A 93 8.93 -19.74 2.10
C ALA A 93 9.24 -18.65 3.15
N ALA A 94 10.04 -18.96 4.17
CA ALA A 94 10.39 -18.01 5.22
C ALA A 94 11.16 -16.80 4.66
N LYS A 95 12.13 -17.04 3.77
CA LYS A 95 12.89 -15.97 3.10
C LYS A 95 12.00 -15.09 2.22
N ALA A 96 11.12 -15.68 1.42
CA ALA A 96 10.21 -14.93 0.54
C ALA A 96 9.24 -14.05 1.35
N ILE A 97 8.66 -14.60 2.42
CA ILE A 97 7.74 -13.87 3.30
C ILE A 97 8.47 -12.76 4.07
N HIS A 98 9.67 -13.02 4.57
CA HIS A 98 10.51 -12.02 5.22
C HIS A 98 10.83 -10.86 4.26
N ALA A 99 11.34 -11.16 3.06
CA ALA A 99 11.64 -10.15 2.05
C ALA A 99 10.39 -9.31 1.70
N SER A 100 9.23 -9.97 1.58
CA SER A 100 7.95 -9.30 1.34
C SER A 100 7.55 -8.35 2.47
N ARG A 101 7.85 -8.65 3.74
CA ARG A 101 7.54 -7.74 4.87
C ARG A 101 8.53 -6.60 5.03
N VAL A 102 9.77 -6.81 4.61
CA VAL A 102 10.87 -5.88 4.87
C VAL A 102 11.00 -4.84 3.76
N ILE A 103 10.71 -5.22 2.52
CA ILE A 103 10.72 -4.28 1.38
C ILE A 103 9.81 -3.08 1.62
N ASN A 104 10.35 -1.87 1.43
CA ASN A 104 9.66 -0.60 1.68
C ASN A 104 8.95 -0.54 3.05
N THR A 105 9.51 -1.23 4.05
CA THR A 105 8.96 -1.27 5.41
C THR A 105 7.54 -1.88 5.45
N GLY A 106 7.27 -2.79 4.50
CA GLY A 106 5.95 -3.43 4.34
C GLY A 106 4.88 -2.53 3.73
N GLN A 107 5.24 -1.37 3.17
CA GLN A 107 4.31 -0.40 2.58
C GLN A 107 4.09 -0.64 1.08
N VAL A 108 3.97 -1.92 0.68
CA VAL A 108 3.63 -2.31 -0.71
C VAL A 108 2.30 -3.05 -0.69
N CYS A 109 1.44 -2.77 -1.67
CA CYS A 109 0.05 -3.26 -1.70
C CYS A 109 -0.11 -4.79 -1.67
N ASN A 110 0.92 -5.52 -2.10
CA ASN A 110 0.95 -6.97 -2.19
C ASN A 110 1.88 -7.65 -1.16
N CYS A 111 2.37 -6.90 -0.15
CA CYS A 111 3.13 -7.49 0.94
C CYS A 111 2.30 -8.58 1.65
N ALA A 112 2.92 -9.73 1.92
CA ALA A 112 2.28 -10.82 2.64
C ALA A 112 1.97 -10.37 4.07
N GLU A 113 0.70 -10.17 4.42
CA GLU A 113 0.31 -9.59 5.71
C GLU A 113 -0.50 -10.55 6.58
N ARG A 114 -1.02 -11.62 5.97
CA ARG A 114 -1.67 -12.73 6.67
C ARG A 114 -0.99 -14.04 6.27
N LEU A 115 -0.62 -14.83 7.27
CA LEU A 115 0.03 -16.12 7.10
C LEU A 115 -0.92 -17.22 7.56
N TYR A 116 -1.14 -18.20 6.68
CA TYR A 116 -1.81 -19.46 6.99
C TYR A 116 -0.78 -20.56 6.86
N VAL A 117 -0.52 -21.28 7.94
CA VAL A 117 0.54 -22.31 7.98
C VAL A 117 -0.10 -23.60 8.45
N ASP A 118 0.21 -24.69 7.75
CA ASP A 118 -0.20 -26.02 8.17
C ASP A 118 0.29 -26.32 9.60
N GLU A 119 -0.58 -26.91 10.40
CA GLU A 119 -0.32 -27.15 11.82
C GLU A 119 0.93 -28.00 12.06
N SER A 120 1.21 -28.97 11.18
CA SER A 120 2.34 -29.88 11.31
C SER A 120 3.71 -29.19 11.19
N VAL A 121 3.77 -28.04 10.52
CA VAL A 121 5.01 -27.27 10.28
C VAL A 121 5.01 -25.88 10.92
N HIS A 122 3.93 -25.50 11.59
CA HIS A 122 3.74 -24.17 12.18
C HIS A 122 4.92 -23.70 13.03
N ASP A 123 5.29 -24.47 14.05
CA ASP A 123 6.31 -24.04 15.02
C ASP A 123 7.70 -23.94 14.39
N ALA A 124 8.03 -24.89 13.51
CA ALA A 124 9.29 -24.88 12.75
C ALA A 124 9.36 -23.65 11.83
N PHE A 125 8.27 -23.34 11.14
CA PHE A 125 8.18 -22.20 10.25
C PHE A 125 8.27 -20.85 11.01
N VAL A 126 7.55 -20.73 12.13
CA VAL A 126 7.60 -19.54 13.00
C VAL A 126 9.01 -19.34 13.56
N ALA A 127 9.70 -20.41 13.95
CA ALA A 127 11.08 -20.32 14.42
C ALA A 127 12.02 -19.74 13.35
N LYS A 128 11.89 -20.19 12.09
CA LYS A 128 12.67 -19.67 10.96
C LYS A 128 12.40 -18.18 10.72
N LEU A 129 11.13 -17.77 10.67
CA LEU A 129 10.76 -16.35 10.52
C LEU A 129 11.33 -15.48 11.64
N LYS A 130 11.26 -15.94 12.90
CA LYS A 130 11.81 -15.20 14.05
C LYS A 130 13.31 -14.93 13.89
N VAL A 131 14.07 -15.88 13.37
CA VAL A 131 15.51 -15.69 13.12
C VAL A 131 15.73 -14.58 12.09
N LEU A 132 15.03 -14.65 10.95
CA LEU A 132 15.16 -13.66 9.87
C LEU A 132 14.77 -12.25 10.33
N PHE A 133 13.66 -12.10 11.04
CA PHE A 133 13.24 -10.79 11.56
C PHE A 133 14.19 -10.23 12.62
N LYS A 134 14.78 -11.08 13.47
CA LYS A 134 15.79 -10.62 14.45
C LYS A 134 17.07 -10.12 13.78
N GLN A 135 17.40 -10.64 12.60
CA GLN A 135 18.58 -10.26 11.83
C GLN A 135 18.34 -9.06 10.91
N THR A 136 17.11 -8.55 10.83
CA THR A 136 16.77 -7.43 9.95
C THR A 136 17.42 -6.14 10.45
N ARG A 137 18.26 -5.54 9.60
CA ARG A 137 18.92 -4.26 9.84
C ARG A 137 18.01 -3.14 9.39
N TRP A 138 17.79 -2.17 10.27
CA TRP A 138 16.92 -1.04 9.99
C TRP A 138 17.52 0.23 10.57
N GLY A 139 17.23 1.37 9.94
CA GLY A 139 17.85 2.64 10.28
C GLY A 139 17.47 3.77 9.34
N ASP A 140 18.25 4.84 9.38
CA ASP A 140 18.12 5.96 8.47
C ASP A 140 18.91 5.69 7.18
N PRO A 141 18.25 5.53 6.01
CA PRO A 141 18.93 5.29 4.74
C PRO A 141 19.74 6.50 4.25
N SER A 142 19.65 7.68 4.89
CA SER A 142 20.53 8.81 4.61
C SER A 142 21.86 8.72 5.36
N GLU A 143 21.97 7.87 6.38
CA GLU A 143 23.17 7.68 7.20
C GLU A 143 23.94 6.41 6.85
N THR A 144 23.27 5.37 6.32
CA THR A 144 23.89 4.07 5.99
C THR A 144 23.14 3.37 4.87
N ASP A 145 23.88 2.83 3.89
CA ASP A 145 23.33 2.13 2.73
C ASP A 145 23.04 0.64 2.98
N ASP A 146 23.66 0.04 3.99
CA ASP A 146 23.58 -1.39 4.29
C ASP A 146 22.44 -1.74 5.26
N LEU A 147 21.22 -1.32 4.88
CA LEU A 147 19.99 -1.50 5.63
C LEU A 147 19.01 -2.38 4.85
N ASP A 148 18.30 -3.25 5.57
CA ASP A 148 17.25 -4.08 4.98
C ASP A 148 15.89 -3.33 4.98
N MET A 149 15.66 -2.43 5.96
CA MET A 149 14.38 -1.75 6.19
C MET A 149 14.56 -0.27 6.55
N GLY A 150 13.80 0.63 5.90
CA GLY A 150 13.80 2.06 6.18
C GLY A 150 12.66 2.53 7.10
N PRO A 151 12.46 3.85 7.25
CA PRO A 151 11.34 4.38 8.03
C PRO A 151 9.99 4.20 7.33
N LEU A 152 8.90 4.40 8.08
CA LEU A 152 7.56 4.54 7.50
C LEU A 152 7.40 5.93 6.86
N ILE A 153 6.51 6.03 5.87
CA ILE A 153 6.40 7.23 5.00
C ILE A 153 6.09 8.53 5.76
N ASN A 154 5.36 8.46 6.88
CA ASN A 154 5.03 9.61 7.70
C ASN A 154 4.67 9.23 9.15
N ARG A 155 4.51 10.26 9.99
CA ARG A 155 4.14 10.12 11.40
C ARG A 155 2.82 9.38 11.60
N ALA A 156 1.80 9.66 10.77
CA ALA A 156 0.50 9.00 10.91
C ALA A 156 0.59 7.49 10.65
N ALA A 157 1.37 7.06 9.66
CA ALA A 157 1.68 5.65 9.41
C ALA A 157 2.39 5.01 10.61
N SER A 158 3.39 5.70 11.18
CA SER A 158 4.10 5.26 12.39
C SER A 158 3.19 5.16 13.62
N THR A 159 2.27 6.10 13.80
CA THR A 159 1.29 6.03 14.91
C THR A 159 0.33 4.85 14.74
N ARG A 160 -0.18 4.61 13.53
CA ARG A 160 -1.07 3.48 13.24
C ARG A 160 -0.39 2.13 13.43
N SER A 161 0.87 1.99 13.01
CA SER A 161 1.61 0.72 13.14
C SER A 161 1.95 0.36 14.60
N ARG A 162 2.08 1.36 15.47
CA ARG A 162 2.32 1.18 16.92
C ARG A 162 1.06 0.84 17.71
N GLN A 163 -0.12 1.01 17.11
CA GLN A 163 -1.37 0.73 17.80
C GLN A 163 -1.49 -0.79 18.03
N PRO A 164 -1.81 -1.25 19.26
CA PRO A 164 -1.93 -2.68 19.54
C PRO A 164 -2.87 -3.33 18.54
N CYS A 165 -2.54 -4.55 18.08
CA CYS A 165 -3.37 -5.32 17.16
C CYS A 165 -4.64 -5.82 17.88
N ALA A 166 -5.53 -4.89 18.22
CA ALA A 166 -6.75 -5.12 19.02
C ALA A 166 -7.86 -5.84 18.22
N ARG A 167 -7.57 -6.25 16.98
CA ARG A 167 -8.54 -6.86 16.04
C ARG A 167 -8.23 -8.31 15.69
N GLN A 168 -7.26 -8.98 16.31
CA GLN A 168 -7.16 -10.41 16.13
C GLN A 168 -8.28 -11.10 16.93
N PRO A 169 -9.24 -11.80 16.29
CA PRO A 169 -10.14 -12.66 17.03
C PRO A 169 -9.26 -13.66 17.80
N LYS A 170 -9.46 -13.74 19.12
CA LYS A 170 -8.81 -14.74 19.95
C LYS A 170 -9.05 -16.10 19.29
N ARG A 171 -7.97 -16.87 19.05
CA ARG A 171 -8.03 -18.24 18.53
C ARG A 171 -9.12 -18.99 19.30
N ALA A 172 -10.19 -19.40 18.61
CA ALA A 172 -11.15 -20.31 19.23
C ALA A 172 -10.37 -21.57 19.63
N PRO A 173 -10.60 -22.13 20.83
CA PRO A 173 -9.93 -23.37 21.21
C PRO A 173 -10.24 -24.44 20.16
N ALA A 174 -9.21 -25.16 19.72
CA ALA A 174 -9.38 -26.33 18.88
C ALA A 174 -10.31 -27.29 19.63
N SER A 175 -11.44 -27.63 19.01
CA SER A 175 -12.39 -28.63 19.48
C SER A 175 -11.77 -30.01 19.49
#